data_AF-G3MSS0-F1
#
_entry.id   AF-G3MSS0-F1
#
_cell.length_a   1.000
_cell.length_b   1.000
_cell.length_c   1.000
_cell.angle_alpha   90.00
_cell.angle_beta   90.00
_cell.angle_gamma   90.00
#
_symmetry.space_group_name_H-M   'P 1'
#
loop_
_entity.id
_entity.type
_entity.pdbx_description
1 polymer ?
#
loop_
_entity_poly.entity_id
_entity_poly.type
_entity_poly.pdbx_seq_one_letter_code
_entity_poly.pdbx_strand_id
1 'polypeptide(L)'
;MADSREEDPKWFEGEKRATSKRAVLRERAKTRIKGYYYKSKDEMQKRLGDRAANGCVRHLFEEFLQILKQRDHNGHYFVRGETDALCLSDGKFSCQGTFSRDLCSGRLHVINPYSSREQLVLFSTWNLDHRIERSRSILPTIVSAIQHANGRAINVDYFFRLLFTTENLKLVHPVCHIKSEHGGFSCDPRNWYADSAMQDDGRGDEAKMGPWKAEPVLSTSK
;
A
#
# COMPACT_ATOMS: atom_id res chain seq x y z
N MET A 1 25.12 1.45 8.88
CA MET A 1 24.45 0.76 10.02
C MET A 1 24.41 -0.72 9.71
N ALA A 2 24.68 -1.57 10.70
CA ALA A 2 24.54 -3.02 10.55
C ALA A 2 23.16 -3.39 9.97
N ASP A 3 23.16 -4.36 9.06
CA ASP A 3 21.95 -4.89 8.41
C ASP A 3 21.86 -6.39 8.49
N SER A 4 22.99 -7.11 8.54
CA SER A 4 22.99 -8.57 8.58
C SER A 4 22.95 -9.13 10.00
N ARG A 5 22.59 -10.41 10.13
CA ARG A 5 22.58 -11.12 11.41
C ARG A 5 23.98 -11.27 12.01
N GLU A 6 24.98 -11.42 11.15
CA GLU A 6 26.38 -11.57 11.54
C GLU A 6 26.90 -10.27 12.17
N GLU A 7 26.49 -9.12 11.62
CA GLU A 7 26.90 -7.79 12.10
C GLU A 7 26.20 -7.37 13.41
N ASP A 8 24.97 -7.83 13.66
CA ASP A 8 24.20 -7.46 14.85
C ASP A 8 23.30 -8.61 15.35
N PRO A 9 23.86 -9.69 15.90
CA PRO A 9 23.11 -10.89 16.26
C PRO A 9 22.04 -10.64 17.32
N LYS A 10 22.27 -9.70 18.25
CA LYS A 10 21.33 -9.34 19.32
C LYS A 10 20.03 -8.75 18.77
N TRP A 11 20.10 -7.99 17.69
CA TRP A 11 18.90 -7.44 17.05
C TRP A 11 17.95 -8.54 16.55
N PHE A 12 18.49 -9.69 16.15
CA PHE A 12 17.73 -10.81 15.58
C PHE A 12 17.26 -11.85 16.60
N GLU A 13 17.41 -11.62 17.91
CA GLU A 13 16.89 -12.55 18.92
C GLU A 13 15.37 -12.75 18.75
N GLY A 14 14.95 -13.99 18.52
CA GLY A 14 13.54 -14.35 18.24
C GLY A 14 13.15 -14.32 16.75
N GLU A 15 13.94 -13.68 15.89
CA GLU A 15 13.78 -13.80 14.43
C GLU A 15 14.49 -15.07 13.97
N LYS A 16 13.74 -16.11 13.56
CA LYS A 16 14.33 -17.44 13.27
C LYS A 16 14.87 -17.61 11.86
N ARG A 17 14.29 -16.92 10.88
CA ARG A 17 14.51 -17.20 9.44
C ARG A 17 15.15 -16.05 8.66
N ALA A 18 15.11 -14.83 9.19
CA ALA A 18 15.56 -13.66 8.46
C ALA A 18 17.07 -13.49 8.55
N THR A 19 17.69 -13.11 7.43
CA THR A 19 19.13 -12.89 7.31
C THR A 19 19.51 -11.39 7.40
N SER A 20 18.55 -10.48 7.20
CA SER A 20 18.78 -9.04 7.32
C SER A 20 17.63 -8.28 7.99
N LYS A 21 17.94 -7.12 8.58
CA LYS A 21 16.96 -6.22 9.23
C LYS A 21 15.94 -5.71 8.21
N ARG A 22 16.40 -5.39 6.99
CA ARG A 22 15.54 -5.03 5.86
C ARG A 22 14.54 -6.13 5.53
N ALA A 23 14.96 -7.40 5.48
CA ALA A 23 14.05 -8.52 5.22
C ALA A 23 12.98 -8.66 6.31
N VAL A 24 13.36 -8.51 7.59
CA VAL A 24 12.38 -8.51 8.69
C VAL A 24 11.37 -7.39 8.54
N LEU A 25 11.81 -6.15 8.31
CA LEU A 25 10.88 -5.02 8.20
C LEU A 25 10.00 -5.07 6.96
N ARG A 26 10.52 -5.57 5.83
CA ARG A 26 9.73 -5.85 4.64
C ARG A 26 8.57 -6.80 4.97
N GLU A 27 8.86 -7.91 5.66
CA GLU A 27 7.80 -8.84 6.07
C GLU A 27 6.82 -8.22 7.08
N ARG A 28 7.29 -7.36 8.00
CA ARG A 28 6.39 -6.63 8.92
C ARG A 28 5.43 -5.69 8.17
N ALA A 29 5.90 -4.97 7.15
CA ALA A 29 5.05 -4.15 6.28
C ALA A 29 4.03 -5.02 5.54
N LYS A 30 4.49 -6.09 4.88
CA LYS A 30 3.64 -7.05 4.16
C LYS A 30 2.55 -7.63 5.06
N THR A 31 2.88 -8.02 6.28
CA THR A 31 1.92 -8.55 7.25
C THR A 31 0.82 -7.54 7.56
N ARG A 32 1.14 -6.24 7.72
CA ARG A 32 0.14 -5.20 7.97
C ARG A 32 -0.82 -5.03 6.81
N ILE A 33 -0.30 -4.90 5.59
CA ILE A 33 -1.10 -4.73 4.38
C ILE A 33 -1.97 -5.96 4.10
N LYS A 34 -1.41 -7.17 4.23
CA LYS A 34 -2.18 -8.42 4.17
C LYS A 34 -3.28 -8.45 5.22
N GLY A 35 -3.01 -7.97 6.44
CA GLY A 35 -3.99 -7.82 7.50
C GLY A 35 -5.18 -6.96 7.07
N TYR A 36 -4.95 -5.82 6.42
CA TYR A 36 -6.03 -4.98 5.88
C TYR A 36 -6.83 -5.69 4.79
N TYR A 37 -6.15 -6.44 3.91
CA TYR A 37 -6.82 -7.21 2.87
C TYR A 37 -7.77 -8.26 3.46
N TYR A 38 -7.27 -9.12 4.35
CA TYR A 38 -8.07 -10.20 4.94
C TYR A 38 -9.20 -9.67 5.83
N LYS A 39 -8.93 -8.65 6.65
CA LYS A 39 -9.96 -8.00 7.47
C LYS A 39 -11.04 -7.35 6.60
N SER A 40 -10.67 -6.76 5.47
CA SER A 40 -11.64 -6.13 4.56
C SER A 40 -12.47 -7.18 3.85
N LYS A 41 -11.85 -8.27 3.42
CA LYS A 41 -12.55 -9.38 2.78
C LYS A 41 -13.57 -10.03 3.71
N ASP A 42 -13.15 -10.38 4.93
CA ASP A 42 -14.02 -10.98 5.95
C ASP A 42 -15.19 -10.06 6.32
N GLU A 43 -14.93 -8.77 6.54
CA GLU A 43 -15.97 -7.80 6.86
C GLU A 43 -16.95 -7.59 5.70
N MET A 44 -16.47 -7.54 4.46
CA MET A 44 -17.32 -7.44 3.27
C MET A 44 -18.21 -8.68 3.09
N GLN A 45 -17.66 -9.87 3.30
CA GLN A 45 -18.43 -11.13 3.27
C GLN A 45 -19.55 -11.12 4.31
N LYS A 46 -19.33 -10.55 5.49
CA LYS A 46 -20.37 -10.40 6.53
C LYS A 46 -21.44 -9.38 6.17
N ARG A 47 -21.07 -8.30 5.48
CA ARG A 47 -22.01 -7.23 5.05
C ARG A 47 -22.90 -7.64 3.89
N LEU A 48 -22.42 -8.54 3.03
CA LEU A 48 -23.12 -8.97 1.84
C LEU A 48 -23.83 -10.29 2.10
N GLY A 49 -25.07 -10.20 2.58
CA GLY A 49 -25.87 -11.38 2.88
C GLY A 49 -26.24 -12.23 1.65
N ASP A 50 -26.43 -11.61 0.46
CA ASP A 50 -27.05 -12.25 -0.71
C ASP A 50 -26.04 -12.67 -1.82
N ARG A 51 -26.38 -13.74 -2.57
CA ARG A 51 -25.47 -14.46 -3.49
C ARG A 51 -25.05 -13.66 -4.73
N ALA A 52 -25.83 -12.68 -5.19
CA ALA A 52 -25.53 -11.92 -6.41
C ALA A 52 -24.40 -10.87 -6.22
N ALA A 53 -24.39 -10.16 -5.08
CA ALA A 53 -23.32 -9.22 -4.73
C ALA A 53 -21.98 -9.91 -4.41
N ASN A 54 -22.03 -11.19 -4.03
CA ASN A 54 -20.83 -12.00 -3.77
C ASN A 54 -19.96 -12.20 -5.00
N GLY A 55 -20.53 -12.25 -6.21
CA GLY A 55 -19.75 -12.37 -7.45
C GLY A 55 -18.86 -11.16 -7.69
N CYS A 56 -19.45 -9.96 -7.64
CA CYS A 56 -18.74 -8.70 -7.87
C CYS A 56 -17.68 -8.44 -6.79
N VAL A 57 -18.02 -8.66 -5.51
CA VAL A 57 -17.05 -8.47 -4.42
C VAL A 57 -15.95 -9.50 -4.44
N ARG A 58 -16.25 -10.76 -4.77
CA ARG A 58 -15.21 -11.78 -4.95
C ARG A 58 -14.23 -11.32 -6.03
N HIS A 59 -14.72 -10.87 -7.18
CA HIS A 59 -13.87 -10.40 -8.28
C HIS A 59 -13.03 -9.18 -7.87
N LEU A 60 -13.64 -8.18 -7.24
CA LEU A 60 -12.95 -6.98 -6.75
C LEU A 60 -11.79 -7.34 -5.80
N PHE A 61 -12.01 -8.27 -4.85
CA PHE A 61 -10.95 -8.70 -3.94
C PHE A 61 -9.91 -9.60 -4.62
N GLU A 62 -10.26 -10.34 -5.67
CA GLU A 62 -9.28 -11.05 -6.49
C GLU A 62 -8.36 -10.06 -7.21
N GLU A 63 -8.90 -9.00 -7.79
CA GLU A 63 -8.12 -7.92 -8.41
C GLU A 63 -7.20 -7.23 -7.41
N PHE A 64 -7.73 -6.84 -6.24
CA PHE A 64 -6.90 -6.29 -5.16
C PHE A 64 -5.73 -7.21 -4.78
N LEU A 65 -5.99 -8.51 -4.69
CA LEU A 65 -4.94 -9.47 -4.35
C LEU A 65 -3.89 -9.59 -5.46
N GLN A 66 -4.28 -9.51 -6.74
CA GLN A 66 -3.31 -9.51 -7.84
C GLN A 66 -2.41 -8.26 -7.78
N ILE A 67 -3.00 -7.08 -7.59
CA ILE A 67 -2.23 -5.83 -7.47
C ILE A 67 -1.31 -5.88 -6.25
N LEU A 68 -1.79 -6.38 -5.11
CA LEU A 68 -0.95 -6.57 -3.91
C LEU A 68 0.22 -7.51 -4.17
N LYS A 69 0.01 -8.63 -4.87
CA LYS A 69 1.10 -9.56 -5.21
C LYS A 69 2.14 -8.90 -6.11
N GLN A 70 1.70 -8.17 -7.13
CA GLN A 70 2.58 -7.44 -8.05
C GLN A 70 3.43 -6.37 -7.33
N ARG A 71 2.88 -5.75 -6.28
CA ARG A 71 3.58 -4.72 -5.48
C ARG A 71 4.28 -5.25 -4.22
N ASP A 72 4.50 -6.57 -4.12
CA ASP A 72 5.05 -7.23 -2.92
C ASP A 72 4.35 -6.79 -1.61
N HIS A 73 3.03 -6.64 -1.66
CA HIS A 73 2.16 -6.16 -0.59
C HIS A 73 2.69 -4.89 0.09
N ASN A 74 3.28 -3.98 -0.71
CA ASN A 74 3.92 -2.74 -0.28
C ASN A 74 4.98 -2.94 0.82
N GLY A 75 5.74 -4.03 0.73
CA GLY A 75 6.80 -4.35 1.67
C GLY A 75 7.87 -3.25 1.80
N HIS A 76 8.10 -2.50 0.72
CA HIS A 76 9.05 -1.40 0.64
C HIS A 76 8.80 -0.28 1.66
N TYR A 77 7.55 -0.10 2.14
CA TYR A 77 7.21 0.97 3.07
C TYR A 77 8.08 1.01 4.33
N PHE A 78 8.56 -0.14 4.82
CA PHE A 78 9.41 -0.17 6.01
C PHE A 78 10.89 -0.45 5.71
N VAL A 79 11.31 -0.40 4.44
CA VAL A 79 12.69 -0.76 4.06
C VAL A 79 13.52 0.47 3.76
N ARG A 80 14.48 0.79 4.62
CA ARG A 80 15.39 1.93 4.41
C ARG A 80 16.14 1.81 3.08
N GLY A 81 16.17 2.91 2.33
CA GLY A 81 16.85 3.02 1.04
C GLY A 81 16.06 2.51 -0.16
N GLU A 82 14.82 2.04 0.03
CA GLU A 82 13.91 1.78 -1.09
C GLU A 82 13.09 3.03 -1.44
N THR A 83 12.67 3.13 -2.69
CA THR A 83 11.75 4.18 -3.16
C THR A 83 10.44 4.09 -2.38
N ASP A 84 9.89 5.25 -2.03
CA ASP A 84 8.64 5.39 -1.25
C ASP A 84 8.66 4.76 0.16
N ALA A 85 9.86 4.45 0.68
CA ALA A 85 10.01 4.03 2.07
C ALA A 85 9.54 5.14 3.03
N LEU A 86 8.82 4.75 4.08
CA LEU A 86 8.32 5.67 5.11
C LEU A 86 9.40 6.08 6.13
N CYS A 87 10.60 5.55 5.99
CA CYS A 87 11.76 5.90 6.80
C CYS A 87 12.81 6.65 6.00
N LEU A 88 13.64 7.39 6.73
CA LEU A 88 14.87 7.96 6.19
C LEU A 88 15.87 6.85 5.82
N SER A 89 16.92 7.22 5.09
CA SER A 89 17.99 6.28 4.69
C SER A 89 18.69 5.60 5.87
N ASP A 90 18.67 6.21 7.06
CA ASP A 90 19.17 5.62 8.31
C ASP A 90 18.16 4.72 9.06
N GLY A 91 16.94 4.56 8.52
CA GLY A 91 15.89 3.72 9.08
C GLY A 91 15.01 4.40 10.14
N LYS A 92 15.16 5.70 10.39
CA LYS A 92 14.25 6.45 11.28
C LYS A 92 12.89 6.69 10.61
N PHE A 93 11.83 6.36 11.34
CA PHE A 93 10.45 6.69 11.00
C PHE A 93 9.97 7.84 11.87
N SER A 94 9.20 8.74 11.27
CA SER A 94 8.55 9.85 11.99
C SER A 94 7.04 9.70 11.92
N CYS A 95 6.35 10.01 13.02
CA CYS A 95 4.89 10.02 13.04
C CYS A 95 4.36 11.07 12.05
N GLN A 96 3.42 10.67 11.20
CA GLN A 96 2.84 11.54 10.18
C GLN A 96 1.67 12.39 10.73
N GLY A 97 1.39 12.33 12.03
CA GLY A 97 0.28 13.05 12.67
C GLY A 97 -1.06 12.32 12.60
N THR A 98 -2.06 12.85 13.31
CA THR A 98 -3.43 12.30 13.32
C THR A 98 -4.03 12.32 11.92
N PHE A 99 -5.15 11.61 11.71
CA PHE A 99 -5.85 11.54 10.42
C PHE A 99 -6.09 12.92 9.75
N SER A 100 -6.36 13.95 10.56
CA SER A 100 -6.69 15.32 10.15
C SER A 100 -5.52 16.31 10.12
N ARG A 101 -4.32 15.93 10.58
CA ARG A 101 -3.16 16.84 10.64
C ARG A 101 -2.05 16.32 9.73
N ASP A 102 -1.38 17.23 9.02
CA ASP A 102 -0.27 16.86 8.14
C ASP A 102 1.01 16.54 8.91
N LEU A 103 1.16 17.10 10.11
CA LEU A 103 2.33 16.91 10.97
C LEU A 103 1.92 16.44 12.37
N CYS A 104 2.82 15.68 13.00
CA CYS A 104 2.64 15.29 14.38
C CYS A 104 2.84 16.47 15.34
N SER A 105 1.81 16.76 16.15
CA SER A 105 1.85 17.84 17.14
C SER A 105 2.89 17.60 18.23
N GLY A 106 3.11 16.33 18.58
CA GLY A 106 4.27 15.92 19.38
C GLY A 106 5.46 15.78 18.45
N ARG A 107 6.23 16.85 18.25
CA ARG A 107 7.41 16.95 17.38
C ARG A 107 8.52 15.89 17.63
N LEU A 108 8.29 14.94 18.53
CA LEU A 108 9.26 13.98 19.05
C LEU A 108 8.86 12.50 18.84
N HIS A 109 7.71 12.21 18.21
CA HIS A 109 7.39 10.81 17.90
C HIS A 109 8.23 10.32 16.71
N VAL A 110 9.39 9.78 17.03
CA VAL A 110 10.36 9.18 16.11
C VAL A 110 10.75 7.81 16.65
N ILE A 111 11.00 6.86 15.75
CA ILE A 111 11.42 5.51 16.11
C ILE A 111 12.40 4.98 15.06
N ASN A 112 13.40 4.20 15.49
CA ASN A 112 14.30 3.52 14.56
C ASN A 112 14.29 2.01 14.83
N PRO A 113 13.41 1.22 14.19
CA PRO A 113 13.37 -0.21 14.39
C PRO A 113 14.65 -0.93 13.92
N TYR A 114 15.52 -0.29 13.14
CA TYR A 114 16.83 -0.85 12.78
C TYR A 114 17.88 -0.74 13.91
N SER A 115 17.68 0.14 14.90
CA SER A 115 18.73 0.44 15.88
C SER A 115 18.84 -0.59 17.00
N SER A 116 17.74 -1.20 17.42
CA SER A 116 17.75 -2.27 18.42
C SER A 116 16.51 -3.17 18.31
N ARG A 117 16.60 -4.36 18.91
CA ARG A 117 15.45 -5.28 19.03
C ARG A 117 14.29 -4.65 19.80
N GLU A 118 14.57 -3.89 20.86
CA GLU A 118 13.54 -3.20 21.63
C GLU A 118 12.78 -2.20 20.75
N GLN A 119 13.49 -1.42 19.93
CA GLN A 119 12.89 -0.47 19.00
C GLN A 119 12.06 -1.19 17.93
N LEU A 120 12.52 -2.34 17.43
CA LEU A 120 11.73 -3.21 16.55
C LEU A 120 10.42 -3.66 17.21
N VAL A 121 10.48 -4.10 18.47
CA VAL A 121 9.29 -4.51 19.23
C VAL A 121 8.35 -3.33 19.46
N LEU A 122 8.85 -2.17 19.89
CA LEU A 122 8.04 -0.96 20.07
C LEU A 122 7.37 -0.52 18.76
N PHE A 123 8.05 -0.66 17.61
CA PHE A 123 7.49 -0.33 16.31
C PHE A 123 6.27 -1.17 15.95
N SER A 124 6.11 -2.37 16.52
CA SER A 124 4.89 -3.17 16.34
C SER A 124 3.62 -2.47 16.83
N THR A 125 3.75 -1.54 17.78
CA THR A 125 2.63 -0.76 18.34
C THR A 125 2.21 0.42 17.45
N TRP A 126 3.11 0.90 16.59
CA TRP A 126 2.81 1.96 15.62
C TRP A 126 1.82 1.45 14.58
N ASN A 127 0.96 2.32 14.06
CA ASN A 127 -0.13 1.93 13.16
C ASN A 127 0.03 2.58 11.78
N LEU A 128 -0.45 1.89 10.74
CA LEU A 128 -0.76 2.52 9.46
C LEU A 128 -2.26 2.84 9.50
N ASP A 129 -2.61 4.03 9.94
CA ASP A 129 -3.98 4.47 10.18
C ASP A 129 -4.63 5.01 8.90
N HIS A 130 -5.87 4.61 8.64
CA HIS A 130 -6.62 5.03 7.45
C HIS A 130 -7.25 6.40 7.69
N ARG A 131 -6.91 7.42 6.88
CA ARG A 131 -7.53 8.76 7.01
C ARG A 131 -9.03 8.69 6.72
N ILE A 132 -9.41 8.17 5.56
CA ILE A 132 -10.77 7.74 5.24
C ILE A 132 -10.91 6.32 5.78
N GLU A 133 -11.76 6.13 6.78
CA GLU A 133 -11.78 4.90 7.57
C GLU A 133 -12.23 3.68 6.77
N ARG A 134 -11.46 2.59 6.90
CA ARG A 134 -11.74 1.28 6.29
C ARG A 134 -13.17 0.79 6.57
N SER A 135 -13.48 0.53 7.84
CA SER A 135 -14.76 -0.11 8.23
C SER A 135 -15.94 0.84 8.29
N ARG A 136 -15.71 2.13 8.61
CA ARG A 136 -16.79 3.12 8.76
C ARG A 136 -17.15 3.82 7.46
N SER A 137 -16.22 3.95 6.51
CA SER A 137 -16.44 4.68 5.26
C SER A 137 -16.20 3.83 4.01
N ILE A 138 -14.99 3.29 3.82
CA ILE A 138 -14.60 2.65 2.55
C ILE A 138 -15.44 1.41 2.25
N LEU A 139 -15.54 0.46 3.18
CA LEU A 139 -16.27 -0.80 2.95
C LEU A 139 -17.79 -0.57 2.78
N PRO A 140 -18.47 0.23 3.62
CA PRO A 140 -19.87 0.62 3.36
C PRO A 140 -20.05 1.30 2.00
N THR A 141 -19.09 2.12 1.58
CA THR A 141 -19.11 2.78 0.27
C THR A 141 -19.03 1.76 -0.87
N ILE A 142 -18.13 0.77 -0.80
CA ILE A 142 -18.03 -0.28 -1.82
C ILE A 142 -19.36 -1.05 -1.93
N VAL A 143 -19.98 -1.39 -0.79
CA VAL A 143 -21.30 -2.05 -0.79
C VAL A 143 -22.34 -1.19 -1.50
N SER A 144 -22.43 0.10 -1.14
CA SER A 144 -23.36 1.03 -1.77
C SER A 144 -23.09 1.18 -3.27
N ALA A 145 -21.82 1.33 -3.67
CA ALA A 145 -21.43 1.47 -5.07
C ALA A 145 -21.86 0.26 -5.91
N ILE A 146 -21.72 -0.96 -5.38
CA ILE A 146 -22.14 -2.20 -6.04
C ILE A 146 -23.67 -2.27 -6.15
N GLN A 147 -24.40 -1.94 -5.09
CA GLN A 147 -25.86 -1.95 -5.08
C GLN A 147 -26.47 -0.95 -6.09
N HIS A 148 -25.79 0.18 -6.32
CA HIS A 148 -26.26 1.26 -7.20
C HIS A 148 -25.46 1.35 -8.51
N ALA A 149 -24.73 0.29 -8.86
CA ALA A 149 -23.84 0.29 -10.01
C ALA A 149 -24.58 0.56 -11.32
N ASN A 150 -25.81 0.05 -11.48
CA ASN A 150 -26.63 0.23 -12.69
C ASN A 150 -25.86 -0.07 -13.99
N GLY A 151 -25.05 -1.13 -13.99
CA GLY A 151 -24.21 -1.54 -15.12
C GLY A 151 -22.81 -0.92 -15.19
N ARG A 152 -22.49 0.04 -14.31
CA ARG A 152 -21.14 0.65 -14.22
C ARG A 152 -20.16 -0.28 -13.51
N ALA A 153 -18.92 -0.33 -14.00
CA ALA A 153 -17.83 -1.05 -13.33
C ALA A 153 -17.33 -0.27 -12.11
N ILE A 154 -17.03 -0.97 -11.02
CA ILE A 154 -16.43 -0.37 -9.83
C ILE A 154 -14.99 0.05 -10.13
N ASN A 155 -14.59 1.24 -9.64
CA ASN A 155 -13.22 1.72 -9.78
C ASN A 155 -12.28 0.98 -8.82
N VAL A 156 -11.66 -0.08 -9.31
CA VAL A 156 -10.73 -0.92 -8.54
C VAL A 156 -9.55 -0.09 -8.04
N ASP A 157 -8.94 0.75 -8.89
CA ASP A 157 -7.77 1.54 -8.53
C ASP A 157 -8.07 2.49 -7.35
N TYR A 158 -9.18 3.21 -7.41
CA TYR A 158 -9.57 4.15 -6.36
C TYR A 158 -9.70 3.47 -4.99
N PHE A 159 -10.47 2.38 -4.90
CA PHE A 159 -10.64 1.67 -3.64
C PHE A 159 -9.36 0.95 -3.18
N PHE A 160 -8.54 0.49 -4.12
CA PHE A 160 -7.22 -0.08 -3.81
C PHE A 160 -6.32 0.96 -3.12
N ARG A 161 -6.22 2.17 -3.68
CA ARG A 161 -5.42 3.27 -3.12
C ARG A 161 -5.90 3.63 -1.72
N LEU A 162 -7.22 3.71 -1.52
CA LEU A 162 -7.77 3.98 -0.20
C LEU A 162 -7.49 2.86 0.83
N LEU A 163 -7.49 1.60 0.44
CA LEU A 163 -7.35 0.49 1.38
C LEU A 163 -5.90 0.13 1.70
N PHE A 164 -4.98 0.27 0.75
CA PHE A 164 -3.68 -0.39 0.83
C PHE A 164 -2.48 0.52 0.58
N THR A 165 -2.67 1.79 0.19
CA THR A 165 -1.55 2.70 -0.12
C THR A 165 -1.45 3.86 0.88
N THR A 166 -0.29 4.50 0.87
CA THR A 166 0.03 5.69 1.69
C THR A 166 -0.72 6.95 1.27
N GLU A 167 -1.51 6.90 0.20
CA GLU A 167 -2.45 7.98 -0.13
C GLU A 167 -3.52 8.15 0.94
N ASN A 168 -3.89 7.04 1.60
CA ASN A 168 -4.84 7.04 2.70
C ASN A 168 -4.28 6.45 4.01
N LEU A 169 -3.17 5.72 3.97
CA LEU A 169 -2.49 5.19 5.16
C LEU A 169 -1.46 6.18 5.71
N LYS A 170 -1.58 6.51 7.00
CA LYS A 170 -0.60 7.31 7.76
C LYS A 170 0.10 6.46 8.82
N LEU A 171 1.43 6.48 8.84
CA LEU A 171 2.22 5.90 9.92
C LEU A 171 2.13 6.79 11.16
N VAL A 172 1.50 6.28 12.21
CA VAL A 172 1.22 7.02 13.43
C VAL A 172 1.71 6.29 14.68
N HIS A 173 2.25 7.08 15.61
CA HIS A 173 2.50 6.65 16.98
C HIS A 173 1.16 6.27 17.67
N PRO A 174 1.14 5.30 18.61
CA PRO A 174 -0.10 4.89 19.31
C PRO A 174 -0.93 6.04 19.88
N VAL A 175 -0.28 7.08 20.42
CA VAL A 175 -0.95 8.27 20.98
C VAL A 175 -1.61 9.14 19.91
N CYS A 176 -1.12 9.08 18.67
CA CYS A 176 -1.67 9.82 17.54
C CYS A 176 -2.70 9.00 16.72
N HIS A 177 -2.93 7.74 17.09
CA HIS A 177 -3.94 6.90 16.46
C HIS A 177 -5.29 7.13 17.15
N ILE A 178 -6.09 8.01 16.56
CA ILE A 178 -7.41 8.35 17.06
C ILE A 178 -8.39 7.24 16.67
N LYS A 179 -9.02 6.58 17.66
CA LYS A 179 -9.94 5.46 17.40
C LYS A 179 -11.39 5.90 17.20
N SER A 180 -11.71 7.15 17.54
CA SER A 180 -13.01 7.76 17.25
C SER A 180 -13.17 8.01 15.75
N GLU A 181 -14.37 8.36 15.33
CA GLU A 181 -14.69 8.63 13.93
C GLU A 181 -13.79 9.75 13.35
N HIS A 182 -13.35 9.54 12.11
CA HIS A 182 -12.56 10.51 11.34
C HIS A 182 -13.48 11.49 10.61
N GLY A 183 -14.15 12.36 11.38
CA GLY A 183 -15.09 13.33 10.84
C GLY A 183 -14.49 14.19 9.72
N GLY A 184 -15.27 14.41 8.66
CA GLY A 184 -14.87 15.21 7.50
C GLY A 184 -14.09 14.46 6.42
N PHE A 185 -13.85 13.16 6.58
CA PHE A 185 -13.16 12.34 5.58
C PHE A 185 -14.10 11.23 5.07
N SER A 186 -14.41 11.28 3.77
CA SER A 186 -15.27 10.29 3.11
C SER A 186 -14.75 9.95 1.72
N CYS A 187 -15.19 8.81 1.19
CA CYS A 187 -14.96 8.47 -0.20
C CYS A 187 -15.60 9.53 -1.13
N ASP A 188 -14.86 10.02 -2.12
CA ASP A 188 -15.34 10.88 -3.19
C ASP A 188 -16.24 10.09 -4.18
N PRO A 189 -17.55 10.41 -4.28
CA PRO A 189 -18.50 9.73 -5.17
C PRO A 189 -18.11 9.75 -6.64
N ARG A 190 -17.34 10.75 -7.07
CA ARG A 190 -16.91 10.89 -8.48
C ARG A 190 -15.96 9.78 -8.92
N ASN A 191 -15.30 9.12 -7.97
CA ASN A 191 -14.29 8.09 -8.26
C ASN A 191 -14.79 6.66 -7.99
N TRP A 192 -16.08 6.45 -7.68
CA TRP A 192 -16.57 5.10 -7.32
C TRP A 192 -16.62 4.14 -8.49
N TYR A 193 -16.79 4.66 -9.71
CA TYR A 193 -16.95 3.89 -10.92
C TYR A 193 -15.80 4.18 -11.88
N ALA A 194 -15.40 3.20 -12.68
CA ALA A 194 -14.42 3.41 -13.73
C ALA A 194 -15.06 4.17 -14.88
N ASP A 195 -14.34 5.14 -15.44
CA ASP A 195 -14.75 5.78 -16.68
C ASP A 195 -14.67 4.74 -17.82
N SER A 196 -15.66 4.72 -18.71
CA SER A 196 -15.79 3.78 -19.82
C SER A 196 -14.66 3.86 -20.88
N ALA A 197 -13.62 4.66 -20.64
CA ALA A 197 -12.67 5.11 -21.63
C ALA A 197 -11.22 4.74 -21.28
N MET A 198 -10.94 3.50 -20.83
CA MET A 198 -9.61 2.89 -20.91
C MET A 198 -9.71 1.36 -20.92
N GLN A 199 -10.29 0.81 -22.00
CA GLN A 199 -9.90 -0.51 -22.49
C GLN A 199 -9.34 -0.27 -23.90
N ASP A 200 -8.05 0.09 -23.96
CA ASP A 200 -7.24 -0.19 -25.15
C ASP A 200 -6.63 -1.58 -24.91
N ASP A 201 -7.33 -2.56 -25.44
CA ASP A 201 -6.90 -3.94 -25.55
C ASP A 201 -5.76 -4.01 -26.55
N GLY A 202 -4.53 -3.86 -26.03
CA GLY A 202 -3.28 -4.06 -26.78
C GLY A 202 -3.18 -5.45 -27.42
N ARG A 203 -3.86 -5.63 -28.56
CA ARG A 203 -3.79 -6.77 -29.46
C ARG A 203 -3.55 -6.27 -30.88
N GLY A 204 -2.27 -6.27 -31.22
CA GLY A 204 -1.78 -6.56 -32.57
C GLY A 204 -1.66 -5.36 -33.50
N ASP A 205 -0.42 -4.95 -33.74
CA ASP A 205 0.09 -4.97 -35.12
C ASP A 205 1.61 -5.20 -35.12
N GLU A 206 1.99 -6.45 -35.38
CA GLU A 206 3.33 -6.77 -35.89
C GLU A 206 3.42 -6.26 -37.33
N ALA A 207 3.99 -5.06 -37.52
CA ALA A 207 4.36 -4.55 -38.82
C ALA A 207 5.88 -4.36 -38.91
N LYS A 208 6.54 -5.45 -39.33
CA LYS A 208 7.70 -5.50 -40.23
C LYS A 208 8.89 -4.57 -39.93
N MET A 209 9.90 -5.15 -39.27
CA MET A 209 11.28 -4.69 -39.28
C MET A 209 11.85 -4.72 -40.71
N GLY A 210 12.05 -3.56 -41.32
CA GLY A 210 12.82 -3.40 -42.56
C GLY A 210 14.33 -3.21 -42.25
N PRO A 211 15.25 -3.65 -43.13
CA PRO A 211 16.67 -3.69 -42.82
C PRO A 211 17.30 -2.29 -42.90
N TRP A 212 17.99 -1.89 -41.83
CA TRP A 212 18.80 -0.68 -41.76
C TRP A 212 19.99 -0.84 -42.72
N LYS A 213 20.00 -0.10 -43.84
CA LYS A 213 21.19 0.08 -44.67
C LYS A 213 22.02 1.23 -44.12
N ALA A 214 23.30 0.97 -43.92
CA ALA A 214 24.30 1.96 -43.54
C ALA A 214 24.56 2.92 -44.71
N GLU A 215 24.69 4.22 -44.41
CA GLU A 215 25.24 5.21 -45.33
C GLU A 215 26.63 5.70 -44.83
N PRO A 216 27.51 6.11 -45.74
CA PRO A 216 28.93 6.29 -45.46
C PRO A 216 29.27 7.67 -44.93
N VAL A 217 30.26 7.72 -44.04
CA VAL A 217 30.87 8.94 -43.52
C VAL A 217 31.64 9.64 -44.64
N LEU A 218 31.15 10.81 -45.06
CA LEU A 218 31.86 11.72 -45.95
C LEU A 218 32.93 12.48 -45.16
N SER A 219 34.18 12.19 -45.52
CA SER A 219 35.37 12.99 -45.25
C SER A 219 35.25 14.37 -45.89
N THR A 220 35.49 15.44 -45.12
CA THR A 220 36.08 16.67 -45.67
C THR A 220 37.04 17.29 -44.67
N SER A 221 38.31 17.33 -45.05
CA SER A 221 39.34 18.18 -44.46
C SER A 221 39.09 19.66 -44.78
N LYS A 222 39.38 20.52 -43.81
CA LYS A 222 40.26 21.69 -43.97
C LYS A 222 40.86 22.04 -42.62
#